data_AF-A0A3R5QYN3-F1
#
_entry.id   AF-A0A3R5QYN3-F1
#
_cell.length_a   1.000
_cell.length_b   1.000
_cell.length_c   1.000
_cell.angle_alpha   90.00
_cell.angle_beta   90.00
_cell.angle_gamma   90.00
#
_symmetry.space_group_name_H-M   'P 1'
#
loop_
_entity.id
_entity.type
_entity.pdbx_description
1 polymer ?
#
loop_
_entity_poly.entity_id
_entity_poly.type
_entity_poly.pdbx_seq_one_letter_code
_entity_poly.pdbx_strand_id
1 'polypeptide(L)' 'MNEVIKEQILSIRESGVTNMFDVNRVQYEANERGFYELVVYLIDHKAKHTHFILTGEVDETK' A
#
# COMPACT_ATOMS: atom_id res chain seq x y z
N MET A 1 -7.36 0.37 6.97
CA MET A 1 -6.59 -0.54 6.09
C MET A 1 -6.87 -1.96 6.56
N ASN A 2 -7.13 -2.91 5.66
CA ASN A 2 -7.36 -4.31 6.03
C ASN A 2 -6.03 -5.06 6.23
N GLU A 3 -6.03 -6.17 6.97
CA GLU A 3 -4.84 -7.02 7.18
C GLU A 3 -4.26 -7.51 5.85
N VAL A 4 -5.12 -7.88 4.90
CA VAL A 4 -4.72 -8.30 3.54
C VAL A 4 -3.98 -7.18 2.81
N ILE A 5 -4.47 -5.94 2.87
CA ILE A 5 -3.84 -4.78 2.22
C ILE A 5 -2.48 -4.50 2.86
N LYS A 6 -2.38 -4.66 4.18
CA LYS A 6 -1.12 -4.50 4.92
C LYS A 6 -0.08 -5.53 4.45
N GLU A 7 -0.44 -6.80 4.35
CA GLU A 7 0.46 -7.84 3.84
C GLU A 7 0.90 -7.58 2.40
N GLN A 8 -0.02 -7.13 1.54
CA GLN A 8 0.30 -6.76 0.15
C GLN A 8 1.30 -5.60 0.08
N ILE A 9 1.13 -4.56 0.91
CA ILE A 9 2.07 -3.43 1.01
C ILE A 9 3.44 -3.89 1.51
N LEU A 10 3.46 -4.78 2.52
CA LEU A 10 4.71 -5.33 3.05
C LEU A 10 5.41 -6.20 1.99
N SER A 11 4.68 -7.01 1.23
CA SER A 11 5.25 -7.80 0.13
C SER A 11 5.91 -6.93 -0.94
N ILE A 12 5.30 -5.79 -1.31
CA ILE A 12 5.91 -4.83 -2.24
C ILE A 12 7.14 -4.16 -1.62
N ARG A 13 7.07 -3.82 -0.33
CA ARG A 13 8.20 -3.23 0.41
C ARG A 13 9.40 -4.17 0.48
N GLU A 14 9.16 -5.45 0.83
CA GLU A 14 10.20 -6.48 0.87
C GLU A 14 10.82 -6.73 -0.50
N SER A 15 10.03 -6.58 -1.57
CA SER A 15 10.54 -6.70 -2.93
C SER A 15 11.57 -5.62 -3.28
N GLY A 16 11.53 -4.43 -2.65
CA GLY A 16 12.48 -3.35 -2.90
C GLY A 16 12.49 -2.76 -4.32
N VAL A 17 11.52 -3.14 -5.17
CA VAL A 17 11.46 -2.77 -6.60
C VAL A 17 11.02 -1.32 -6.81
N THR A 18 10.28 -0.75 -5.85
CA THR A 18 9.76 0.61 -5.94
C THR A 18 9.90 1.37 -4.62
N ASN A 19 9.96 2.69 -4.74
CA ASN A 19 9.80 3.56 -3.59
C ASN A 19 8.34 3.46 -3.09
N MET A 20 8.15 3.20 -1.80
CA MET A 20 6.82 3.06 -1.19
C MET A 20 6.02 4.37 -1.13
N PHE A 21 6.68 5.52 -1.32
CA PHE A 21 6.04 6.83 -1.46
C PHE A 21 5.57 7.12 -2.88
N ASP A 22 6.11 6.41 -3.88
CA ASP A 22 5.62 6.49 -5.25
C ASP A 22 4.37 5.62 -5.39
N VAL A 23 3.23 6.18 -5.00
CA VAL A 23 1.94 5.48 -5.02
C VAL A 23 1.60 4.98 -6.43
N ASN A 24 1.95 5.72 -7.48
CA ASN A 24 1.65 5.29 -8.85
C ASN A 24 2.45 4.04 -9.21
N ARG A 25 3.73 3.99 -8.83
CA ARG A 25 4.56 2.81 -9.07
C ARG A 25 4.18 1.64 -8.16
N VAL A 26 3.77 1.89 -6.91
CA VAL A 26 3.21 0.86 -6.01
C VAL A 26 1.90 0.30 -6.57
N GLN A 27 1.02 1.13 -7.13
CA GLN A 27 -0.20 0.69 -7.81
C GLN A 27 0.10 -0.18 -9.03
N TYR A 28 1.11 0.19 -9.82
CA TYR A 28 1.55 -0.62 -10.95
C TYR A 28 2.04 -2.00 -10.48
N GLU A 29 2.95 -2.05 -9.51
CA GLU A 29 3.45 -3.31 -8.95
C GLU A 29 2.35 -4.15 -8.30
N ALA A 30 1.42 -3.50 -7.60
CA ALA A 30 0.25 -4.17 -7.03
C ALA A 30 -0.61 -4.79 -8.13
N ASN A 31 -0.85 -4.09 -9.24
CA ASN A 31 -1.61 -4.60 -10.37
C ASN A 31 -0.91 -5.80 -11.05
N GLU A 32 0.41 -5.72 -11.25
CA GLU A 32 1.21 -6.81 -11.83
C GLU A 32 1.19 -8.07 -10.95
N ARG A 33 1.13 -7.90 -9.63
CA ARG A 33 1.05 -9.01 -8.65
C ARG A 33 -0.38 -9.52 -8.41
N GLY A 34 -1.38 -8.89 -9.01
CA GLY A 34 -2.80 -9.25 -8.81
C GLY A 34 -3.42 -8.72 -7.51
N PHE A 35 -2.79 -7.75 -6.83
CA PHE A 35 -3.30 -7.12 -5.61
C PHE A 35 -4.33 -6.03 -5.94
N TYR A 36 -5.43 -6.41 -6.58
CA TYR A 36 -6.45 -5.45 -7.05
C TYR A 36 -7.11 -4.67 -5.92
N GLU A 37 -7.26 -5.26 -4.73
CA GLU A 37 -7.77 -4.56 -3.54
C GLU A 37 -6.83 -3.44 -3.08
N LEU A 38 -5.51 -3.67 -3.11
CA LEU A 38 -4.52 -2.63 -2.82
C LEU A 38 -4.56 -1.52 -3.87
N VAL A 39 -4.71 -1.87 -5.16
CA VAL A 39 -4.81 -0.87 -6.23
C VAL A 39 -5.99 0.07 -5.97
N VAL A 40 -7.18 -0.47 -5.71
CA VAL A 40 -8.38 0.32 -5.42
C VAL A 40 -8.22 1.13 -4.14
N TYR A 41 -7.65 0.52 -3.09
CA TYR A 41 -7.39 1.21 -1.82
C TYR A 41 -6.49 2.43 -2.00
N LEU A 42 -5.41 2.30 -2.78
CA LEU A 42 -4.46 3.38 -3.04
C LEU A 42 -5.04 4.53 -3.87
N ILE A 43 -6.18 4.35 -4.56
CA ILE A 43 -6.83 5.45 -5.28
C ILE A 43 -7.44 6.43 -4.29
N ASP A 44 -8.20 5.92 -3.33
CA ASP A 44 -9.00 6.72 -2.39
C ASP A 44 -8.22 7.07 -1.10
N HIS A 45 -7.28 6.21 -0.69
CA HIS A 45 -6.62 6.29 0.62
C HIS A 45 -5.11 6.56 0.56
N LYS A 46 -4.66 7.41 -0.38
CA LYS A 46 -3.23 7.79 -0.54
C LYS A 46 -2.61 8.30 0.76
N ALA A 47 -3.32 9.19 1.47
CA ALA A 47 -2.84 9.77 2.71
C ALA A 47 -2.65 8.70 3.81
N LYS A 48 -3.58 7.74 3.93
CA LYS A 48 -3.48 6.65 4.91
C LYS A 48 -2.33 5.70 4.58
N HIS A 49 -2.07 5.44 3.29
CA HIS A 49 -0.89 4.69 2.86
C HIS A 49 0.41 5.41 3.23
N THR A 50 0.55 6.69 2.89
CA THR A 50 1.75 7.46 3.25
C THR A 50 1.97 7.53 4.76
N HIS A 51 0.89 7.71 5.53
CA HIS A 51 0.95 7.67 6.99
C HIS A 51 1.46 6.31 7.48
N PHE A 52 0.88 5.21 7.01
CA PHE A 52 1.32 3.86 7.36
C PHE A 52 2.80 3.59 7.03
N ILE A 53 3.30 4.09 5.90
CA ILE A 53 4.72 3.96 5.54
C ILE A 53 5.63 4.76 6.49
N LEU A 54 5.17 5.89 7.02
CA LEU A 54 5.93 6.76 7.93
C LEU A 54 5.87 6.30 9.39
N THR A 55 4.70 5.95 9.89
CA THR A 55 4.46 5.66 11.31
C THR A 55 4.42 4.17 11.59
N GLY A 56 4.15 3.34 10.58
CA GLY A 56 3.80 1.93 10.78
C GLY A 56 2.44 1.72 11.43
N GLU A 57 1.73 2.81 11.76
CA GLU A 57 0.44 2.78 12.41
C GLU A 57 -0.67 2.64 11.37
N VAL A 58 -1.55 1.68 11.63
CA VAL A 58 -2.75 1.49 10.85
C VAL A 58 -3.77 2.44 11.44
N ASP A 59 -4.12 3.52 10.73
CA ASP A 59 -5.17 4.44 11.20
C ASP A 59 -6.52 3.71 11.16
N GLU A 60 -6.78 2.95 12.22
CA GLU A 60 -8.08 2.48 12.65
C GLU A 60 -8.76 3.69 13.28
N THR A 61 -9.24 4.58 12.43
CA THR A 61 -10.20 5.60 12.84
C THR A 61 -11.40 4.85 13.42
N LYS A 62 -11.45 4.78 14.75
CA LYS A 62 -12.60 4.36 15.56
C LYS A 62 -13.83 5.20 15.24
#